data_AF-A0A1Y3EET3-F1
#
_entry.id   AF-A0A1Y3EET3-F1
#
_cell.length_a   1.000
_cell.length_b   1.000
_cell.length_c   1.000
_cell.angle_alpha   90.00
_cell.angle_beta   90.00
_cell.angle_gamma   90.00
#
_symmetry.space_group_name_H-M   'P 1'
#
loop_
_entity.id
_entity.type
_entity.pdbx_description
1 polymer ?
#
loop_
_entity_poly.entity_id
_entity_poly.type
_entity_poly.pdbx_seq_one_letter_code
_entity_poly.pdbx_strand_id
1 'polypeptide(L)'
;MPKSDFVGFCQPGERFIKLFLFSFLFCLVLIVKVVLFKEKYVKLSGEEFARLVHVINKHDDEFQNLLNRPVVALRAFLRSQLNLYMQSFHEDRKTKLTSAFYIFSNFVNLAEISICFRTIIDSEMWKRADVPSMFQDIVDRFSLTKKLQDVTPVQQERSSRSYLSLGGEKYVVVGTALILLQIVAQYCQLVDELPLLCTGNVLSFLIEILKAYNSRCCQLILGAGAVEVVGLKTIAAVHLALSCRSLQLIAYFIPHLHSFFESHLPETSQHQTRHFVQLLKDYEDHVNEIFNKMVSIVELCIVQLLDKWSLSGSLPSSAFMLIFKQIRRFHDSVNDILKPDDLKKVMLRIYGSIRKSVDADLQRRGVNAKTANDEYKFACDDFCLLVETMRTLPAFNDAGELLDAALL
;
A
#
# COMPACT_ATOMS: atom_id res chain seq x y z
N MET A 1 34.62 81.61 3.52
CA MET A 1 35.07 81.00 2.26
C MET A 1 35.67 79.63 2.56
N PRO A 2 35.07 78.51 2.13
CA PRO A 2 35.80 77.26 1.95
C PRO A 2 35.94 76.94 0.45
N LYS A 3 37.13 76.47 0.05
CA LYS A 3 37.39 75.88 -1.27
C LYS A 3 37.03 74.39 -1.24
N SER A 4 36.35 73.99 -2.30
CA SER A 4 36.03 72.63 -2.70
C SER A 4 37.24 71.90 -3.30
N ASP A 5 37.21 70.56 -3.29
CA ASP A 5 37.31 69.69 -4.48
C ASP A 5 37.78 68.27 -4.07
N PHE A 6 36.87 67.29 -4.08
CA PHE A 6 36.61 66.27 -5.13
C PHE A 6 37.08 64.87 -4.69
N VAL A 7 36.23 64.19 -3.92
CA VAL A 7 36.23 62.72 -3.82
C VAL A 7 35.20 62.22 -4.82
N GLY A 8 35.64 61.36 -5.73
CA GLY A 8 34.86 60.84 -6.84
C GLY A 8 33.58 60.13 -6.39
N PHE A 9 32.45 60.76 -6.69
CA PHE A 9 31.14 60.11 -6.71
C PHE A 9 31.02 59.32 -8.02
N CYS A 10 30.99 57.98 -7.94
CA CYS A 10 30.35 57.19 -8.99
C CYS A 10 28.91 57.71 -9.16
N GLN A 11 28.59 58.19 -10.37
CA GLN A 11 27.31 58.84 -10.63
C GLN A 11 26.14 57.86 -10.42
N PRO A 12 24.99 58.33 -9.89
CA PRO A 12 23.77 57.53 -9.74
C PRO A 12 23.36 56.77 -11.01
N GLY A 13 23.68 57.33 -12.18
CA GLY A 13 23.42 56.74 -13.49
C GLY A 13 24.19 55.45 -13.76
N GLU A 14 25.44 55.29 -13.31
CA GLU A 14 26.21 54.06 -13.56
C GLU A 14 25.71 52.88 -12.72
N ARG A 15 25.29 53.14 -11.47
CA ARG A 15 24.61 52.13 -10.64
C ARG A 15 23.27 51.74 -11.27
N PHE A 16 22.50 52.70 -11.77
CA PHE A 16 21.23 52.45 -12.42
C PHE A 16 21.40 51.65 -13.72
N ILE A 17 22.40 51.99 -14.53
CA ILE A 17 22.72 51.30 -15.79
C ILE A 17 23.24 49.89 -15.52
N LYS A 18 24.09 49.68 -14.50
CA LYS A 18 24.53 48.33 -14.10
C LYS A 18 23.39 47.48 -13.52
N LEU A 19 22.51 48.05 -12.70
CA LEU A 19 21.30 47.36 -12.24
C LEU A 19 20.34 47.03 -13.40
N PHE A 20 20.17 47.97 -14.34
CA PHE A 20 19.29 47.80 -15.48
C PHE A 20 19.85 46.75 -16.46
N LEU A 21 21.15 46.80 -16.79
CA LEU A 21 21.80 45.81 -17.64
C LEU A 21 21.88 44.44 -16.97
N PHE A 22 22.19 44.36 -15.67
CA PHE A 22 22.20 43.09 -14.95
C PHE A 22 20.79 42.49 -14.88
N SER A 23 19.79 43.28 -14.48
CA SER A 23 18.39 42.85 -14.45
C SER A 23 17.87 42.46 -15.83
N PHE A 24 18.15 43.25 -16.87
CA PHE A 24 17.63 43.02 -18.23
C PHE A 24 18.32 41.84 -18.92
N LEU A 25 19.65 41.77 -18.92
CA LEU A 25 20.40 40.67 -19.55
C LEU A 25 20.18 39.35 -18.80
N PHE A 26 20.05 39.39 -17.47
CA PHE A 26 19.78 38.22 -16.66
C PHE A 26 18.31 37.79 -16.78
N CYS A 27 17.34 38.70 -16.74
CA CYS A 27 15.95 38.36 -17.04
C CYS A 27 15.84 37.79 -18.46
N LEU A 28 16.56 38.32 -19.44
CA LEU A 28 16.56 37.78 -20.80
C LEU A 28 17.18 36.37 -20.85
N VAL A 29 18.31 36.12 -20.20
CA VAL A 29 18.96 34.79 -20.16
C VAL A 29 18.14 33.79 -19.35
N LEU A 30 17.53 34.21 -18.24
CA LEU A 30 16.63 33.41 -17.43
C LEU A 30 15.37 33.10 -18.24
N ILE A 31 14.68 34.10 -18.81
CA ILE A 31 13.51 33.90 -19.68
C ILE A 31 13.87 33.00 -20.88
N VAL A 32 14.98 33.22 -21.56
CA VAL A 32 15.39 32.42 -22.72
C VAL A 32 15.73 30.98 -22.31
N LYS A 33 16.49 30.74 -21.24
CA LYS A 33 16.82 29.38 -20.78
C LYS A 33 15.66 28.67 -20.09
N VAL A 34 14.81 29.41 -19.39
CA VAL A 34 13.74 28.88 -18.53
C VAL A 34 12.42 28.70 -19.32
N VAL A 35 12.13 29.56 -20.30
CA VAL A 35 10.93 29.45 -21.14
C VAL A 35 11.13 28.50 -22.33
N LEU A 36 12.33 28.43 -22.94
CA LEU A 36 12.57 27.56 -24.12
C LEU A 36 12.70 26.07 -23.79
N PHE A 37 12.86 25.68 -22.52
CA PHE A 37 13.10 24.29 -22.12
C PHE A 37 11.99 23.68 -21.25
N LYS A 38 10.76 24.22 -21.29
CA LYS A 38 9.59 23.73 -20.54
C LYS A 38 9.43 22.20 -20.55
N GLU A 39 9.60 21.55 -21.71
CA GLU A 39 9.45 20.09 -21.82
C GLU A 39 10.62 19.27 -21.27
N LYS A 40 11.82 19.87 -21.12
CA LYS A 40 13.00 19.16 -20.61
C LYS A 40 13.00 19.04 -19.08
N TYR A 41 12.36 19.97 -18.36
CA TYR A 41 12.35 19.96 -16.89
C TYR A 41 11.60 18.78 -16.30
N VAL A 42 10.59 18.30 -17.01
CA VAL A 42 9.77 17.14 -16.62
C VAL A 42 10.60 15.84 -16.59
N LYS A 43 11.70 15.78 -17.33
CA LYS A 43 12.59 14.60 -17.40
C LYS A 43 13.70 14.58 -16.35
N LEU A 44 13.80 15.61 -15.52
CA LEU A 44 14.82 15.69 -14.47
C LEU A 44 14.50 14.73 -13.32
N SER A 45 15.54 14.19 -12.69
CA SER A 45 15.39 13.54 -11.38
C SER A 45 14.88 14.53 -10.33
N GLY A 46 14.29 14.01 -9.24
CA GLY A 46 13.79 14.87 -8.15
C GLY A 46 14.87 15.80 -7.60
N GLU A 47 16.09 15.28 -7.40
CA GLU A 47 17.25 16.05 -6.93
C GLU A 47 17.69 17.13 -7.93
N GLU A 48 17.74 16.82 -9.22
CA GLU A 48 18.06 17.81 -10.27
C GLU A 48 17.01 18.91 -10.36
N PHE A 49 15.74 18.53 -10.25
CA PHE A 49 14.64 19.48 -10.26
C PHE A 49 14.64 20.33 -8.98
N ALA A 50 14.93 19.75 -7.81
CA ALA A 50 15.10 20.48 -6.56
C ALA A 50 16.25 21.49 -6.63
N ARG A 51 17.40 21.13 -7.24
CA ARG A 51 18.49 22.07 -7.50
C ARG A 51 18.03 23.24 -8.38
N LEU A 52 17.24 22.96 -9.43
CA LEU A 52 16.68 24.01 -10.28
C LEU A 52 15.75 24.94 -9.51
N VAL A 53 14.84 24.38 -8.70
CA VAL A 53 13.93 25.16 -7.84
C VAL A 53 14.71 26.04 -6.86
N HIS A 54 15.76 25.49 -6.24
CA HIS A 54 16.62 26.24 -5.31
C HIS A 54 17.33 27.41 -6.00
N VAL A 55 17.90 27.18 -7.19
CA VAL A 55 18.55 28.25 -7.98
C VAL A 55 17.55 29.36 -8.33
N ILE A 56 16.34 29.00 -8.76
CA ILE A 56 15.29 29.97 -9.10
C ILE A 56 14.86 30.78 -7.86
N ASN A 57 14.65 30.13 -6.72
CA ASN A 57 14.25 30.81 -5.47
C ASN A 57 15.36 31.72 -4.94
N LYS A 58 16.63 31.27 -4.97
CA LYS A 58 17.78 32.09 -4.57
C LYS A 58 17.83 33.39 -5.37
N HIS A 59 17.62 33.31 -6.68
CA HIS A 59 17.58 34.49 -7.52
C HIS A 59 16.36 35.37 -7.24
N ASP A 60 15.18 34.80 -7.02
CA ASP A 60 14.00 35.58 -6.60
C ASP A 60 14.25 36.35 -5.30
N ASP A 61 14.93 35.75 -4.31
CA ASP A 61 15.32 36.41 -3.07
C ASP A 61 16.34 37.53 -3.30
N GLU A 62 17.36 37.30 -4.14
CA GLU A 62 18.33 38.34 -4.55
C GLU A 62 17.63 39.53 -5.22
N PHE A 63 16.69 39.28 -6.13
CA PHE A 63 15.88 40.33 -6.76
C PHE A 63 14.97 41.04 -5.76
N GLN A 64 14.35 40.30 -4.84
CA GLN A 64 13.48 40.87 -3.81
C GLN A 64 14.28 41.80 -2.89
N ASN A 65 15.51 41.44 -2.53
CA ASN A 65 16.40 42.28 -1.73
C ASN A 65 16.85 43.55 -2.48
N LEU A 66 17.05 43.47 -3.80
CA LEU A 66 17.45 44.62 -4.63
C LEU A 66 16.29 45.58 -4.91
N LEU A 67 15.08 45.06 -5.14
CA LEU A 67 13.93 45.83 -5.61
C LEU A 67 12.86 46.06 -4.53
N ASN A 68 13.05 45.49 -3.33
CA ASN A 68 12.05 45.43 -2.24
C ASN A 68 10.68 44.86 -2.69
N ARG A 69 10.68 44.07 -3.77
CA ARG A 69 9.48 43.46 -4.36
C ARG A 69 9.82 42.10 -4.97
N PRO A 70 8.97 41.08 -4.77
CA PRO A 70 9.18 39.77 -5.37
C PRO A 70 8.96 39.78 -6.88
N VAL A 71 9.63 38.86 -7.60
CA VAL A 71 9.45 38.72 -9.05
C VAL A 71 8.25 37.82 -9.32
N VAL A 72 7.06 38.41 -9.34
CA VAL A 72 5.77 37.69 -9.49
C VAL A 72 5.76 36.76 -10.70
N ALA A 73 6.30 37.20 -11.83
CA ALA A 73 6.38 36.39 -13.05
C ALA A 73 7.26 35.14 -12.89
N LEU A 74 8.38 35.25 -12.15
CA LEU A 74 9.28 34.14 -11.88
C LEU A 74 8.63 33.12 -10.93
N ARG A 75 7.98 33.59 -9.87
CA ARG A 75 7.20 32.74 -8.96
C ARG A 75 6.05 32.03 -9.67
N ALA A 76 5.32 32.73 -10.54
CA ALA A 76 4.22 32.15 -11.31
C ALA A 76 4.74 31.10 -12.31
N PHE A 77 5.85 31.39 -13.00
CA PHE A 77 6.51 30.44 -13.87
C PHE A 77 6.97 29.19 -13.11
N LEU A 78 7.67 29.37 -11.99
CA LEU A 78 8.18 28.27 -11.17
C LEU A 78 7.03 27.37 -10.70
N ARG A 79 5.94 27.95 -10.20
CA ARG A 79 4.71 27.23 -9.84
C ARG A 79 4.13 26.44 -11.01
N SER A 80 4.10 27.03 -12.21
CA SER A 80 3.64 26.33 -13.41
C SER A 80 4.53 25.13 -13.75
N GLN A 81 5.85 25.26 -13.67
CA GLN A 81 6.77 24.14 -13.93
C GLN A 81 6.70 23.07 -12.85
N LEU A 82 6.59 23.46 -11.58
CA LEU A 82 6.34 22.54 -10.47
C LEU A 82 5.09 21.70 -10.73
N ASN A 83 3.96 22.34 -11.07
CA ASN A 83 2.72 21.62 -11.34
C ASN A 83 2.85 20.64 -12.52
N LEU A 84 3.51 21.03 -13.61
CA LEU A 84 3.74 20.14 -14.77
C LEU A 84 4.66 18.96 -14.42
N TYR A 85 5.75 19.22 -13.68
CA TYR A 85 6.65 18.19 -13.20
C TYR A 85 5.91 17.19 -12.32
N MET A 86 5.13 17.68 -11.35
CA MET A 86 4.37 16.83 -10.43
C MET A 86 3.30 16.01 -11.14
N GLN A 87 2.57 16.59 -12.10
CA GLN A 87 1.58 15.86 -12.88
C GLN A 87 2.24 14.75 -13.68
N SER A 88 3.35 15.04 -14.38
CA SER A 88 4.06 13.98 -15.11
C SER A 88 4.70 12.96 -14.18
N PHE A 89 5.21 13.37 -13.01
CA PHE A 89 5.71 12.45 -11.99
C PHE A 89 4.60 11.51 -11.55
N HIS A 90 3.43 12.05 -11.24
CA HIS A 90 2.25 11.30 -10.83
C HIS A 90 1.79 10.33 -11.90
N GLU A 91 1.62 10.80 -13.14
CA GLU A 91 1.23 9.98 -14.28
C GLU A 91 2.25 8.86 -14.52
N ASP A 92 3.56 9.10 -14.44
CA ASP A 92 4.56 8.03 -14.57
C ASP A 92 4.40 6.94 -13.48
N ARG A 93 4.16 7.30 -12.21
CA ARG A 93 3.98 6.31 -11.12
C ARG A 93 2.64 5.60 -11.24
N LYS A 94 1.60 6.31 -11.65
CA LYS A 94 0.30 5.74 -11.98
C LYS A 94 0.44 4.76 -13.14
N THR A 95 1.13 5.13 -14.22
CA THR A 95 1.46 4.26 -15.35
C THR A 95 2.34 3.08 -14.93
N LYS A 96 3.31 3.23 -14.02
CA LYS A 96 4.06 2.10 -13.48
C LYS A 96 3.17 1.11 -12.73
N LEU A 97 2.18 1.58 -11.97
CA LEU A 97 1.19 0.69 -11.38
C LEU A 97 0.21 0.14 -12.44
N THR A 98 -0.01 0.88 -13.54
CA THR A 98 -1.03 0.65 -14.58
C THR A 98 -0.55 -0.04 -15.85
N SER A 99 0.75 -0.24 -16.05
CA SER A 99 1.28 -0.80 -17.29
C SER A 99 2.31 -1.88 -17.00
N ALA A 100 2.09 -3.08 -17.54
CA ALA A 100 3.01 -4.21 -17.49
C ALA A 100 4.38 -3.96 -18.16
N PHE A 101 4.56 -2.79 -18.80
CA PHE A 101 5.71 -2.45 -19.64
C PHE A 101 7.03 -2.36 -18.86
N TYR A 102 6.99 -2.07 -17.55
CA TYR A 102 8.22 -1.84 -16.77
C TYR A 102 8.96 -3.11 -16.31
N ILE A 103 8.43 -4.32 -16.54
CA ILE A 103 9.17 -5.58 -16.26
C ILE A 103 9.86 -6.15 -17.51
N PHE A 104 9.54 -5.65 -18.71
CA PHE A 104 10.16 -6.10 -19.96
C PHE A 104 10.72 -4.93 -20.78
N SER A 105 11.75 -4.28 -20.23
CA SER A 105 12.60 -3.39 -21.02
C SER A 105 13.50 -4.19 -21.97
N ASN A 106 12.97 -4.67 -23.11
CA ASN A 106 13.74 -4.92 -24.35
C ASN A 106 12.93 -5.29 -25.61
N PHE A 107 11.74 -4.73 -25.87
CA PHE A 107 11.18 -4.80 -27.23
C PHE A 107 10.55 -3.48 -27.70
N VAL A 108 10.98 -3.10 -28.90
CA VAL A 108 10.54 -1.93 -29.67
C VAL A 108 9.30 -2.32 -30.46
N ASN A 109 8.14 -1.72 -30.17
CA ASN A 109 7.21 -1.21 -31.19
C ASN A 109 5.99 -0.52 -30.56
N LEU A 110 5.67 0.66 -31.11
CA LEU A 110 4.56 1.54 -30.67
C LEU A 110 3.20 1.14 -31.27
N ALA A 111 3.13 0.07 -32.07
CA ALA A 111 1.93 -0.32 -32.82
C ALA A 111 0.97 -1.28 -32.06
N GLU A 112 1.38 -1.85 -30.92
CA GLU A 112 0.52 -2.75 -30.11
C GLU A 112 -0.16 -2.07 -28.91
N ILE A 113 0.04 -0.75 -28.75
CA ILE A 113 -0.41 0.03 -27.59
C ILE A 113 -1.95 0.21 -27.54
N SER A 114 -2.68 -0.21 -28.57
CA SER A 114 -4.14 -0.08 -28.63
C SER A 114 -4.95 -1.26 -28.07
N ILE A 115 -4.35 -2.37 -27.57
CA ILE A 115 -5.11 -3.58 -27.17
C ILE A 115 -4.87 -4.12 -25.74
N CYS A 116 -3.95 -3.58 -24.93
CA CYS A 116 -3.76 -4.08 -23.55
C CYS A 116 -3.76 -2.98 -22.49
N PHE A 117 -4.95 -2.56 -22.05
CA PHE A 117 -5.10 -1.89 -20.76
C PHE A 117 -5.09 -2.94 -19.64
N ARG A 118 -3.92 -3.54 -19.36
CA ARG A 118 -3.69 -4.40 -18.19
C ARG A 118 -2.81 -3.64 -17.19
N THR A 119 -3.43 -3.22 -16.10
CA THR A 119 -2.80 -2.72 -14.88
C THR A 119 -1.77 -3.75 -14.37
N ILE A 120 -0.62 -3.39 -13.78
CA ILE A 120 0.31 -4.42 -13.23
C ILE A 120 -0.42 -5.25 -12.17
N ILE A 121 -1.27 -4.59 -11.38
CA ILE A 121 -2.16 -5.24 -10.43
C ILE A 121 -3.18 -6.18 -11.11
N ASP A 122 -3.59 -5.90 -12.35
CA ASP A 122 -4.50 -6.75 -13.15
C ASP A 122 -3.80 -7.98 -13.73
N SER A 123 -2.47 -7.95 -13.78
CA SER A 123 -1.64 -9.11 -14.09
C SER A 123 -1.08 -9.80 -12.86
N GLU A 124 -1.41 -9.31 -11.65
CA GLU A 124 -0.90 -9.89 -10.41
C GLU A 124 -1.42 -11.31 -10.29
N MET A 125 -0.50 -12.26 -10.19
CA MET A 125 -0.83 -13.69 -10.07
C MET A 125 -1.24 -14.06 -8.64
N TRP A 126 -1.17 -13.09 -7.72
CA TRP A 126 -1.45 -13.27 -6.30
C TRP A 126 -0.62 -14.40 -5.70
N LYS A 127 0.65 -14.42 -6.10
CA LYS A 127 1.66 -15.37 -5.62
C LYS A 127 2.61 -14.67 -4.66
N ARG A 128 3.26 -15.47 -3.81
CA ARG A 128 4.33 -14.98 -2.94
C ARG A 128 5.39 -14.27 -3.78
N ALA A 129 5.65 -13.02 -3.44
CA ALA A 129 6.73 -12.26 -4.04
C ALA A 129 8.07 -12.80 -3.56
N ASP A 130 9.02 -12.85 -4.48
CA ASP A 130 10.42 -12.83 -4.11
C ASP A 130 10.78 -11.38 -3.79
N VAL A 131 11.38 -11.14 -2.62
CA VAL A 131 11.69 -9.81 -2.08
C VAL A 131 13.17 -9.53 -2.32
N PRO A 132 13.52 -8.75 -3.35
CA PRO A 132 14.87 -8.22 -3.52
C PRO A 132 15.34 -7.42 -2.31
N SER A 133 16.64 -7.49 -2.00
CA SER A 133 17.26 -6.75 -0.89
C SER A 133 16.91 -5.27 -0.87
N MET A 134 16.80 -4.61 -2.03
CA MET A 134 16.43 -3.19 -2.12
C MET A 134 15.11 -2.85 -1.41
N PHE A 135 14.11 -3.73 -1.41
CA PHE A 135 12.85 -3.48 -0.71
C PHE A 135 13.02 -3.63 0.80
N GLN A 136 13.85 -4.57 1.23
CA GLN A 136 14.23 -4.70 2.64
C GLN A 136 15.02 -3.45 3.10
N ASP A 137 15.93 -2.94 2.27
CA ASP A 137 16.70 -1.73 2.57
C ASP A 137 15.81 -0.49 2.77
N ILE A 138 14.74 -0.33 1.99
CA ILE A 138 13.74 0.74 2.17
C ILE A 138 13.16 0.68 3.59
N VAL A 139 12.76 -0.52 4.02
CA VAL A 139 12.11 -0.75 5.31
C VAL A 139 13.09 -0.65 6.49
N ASP A 140 14.32 -1.13 6.32
CA ASP A 140 15.37 -1.06 7.34
C ASP A 140 15.79 0.39 7.56
N ARG A 141 15.98 1.17 6.48
CA ARG A 141 16.23 2.61 6.56
C ARG A 141 15.08 3.34 7.23
N PHE A 142 13.84 3.01 6.88
CA PHE A 142 12.67 3.58 7.55
C PHE A 142 12.67 3.26 9.05
N SER A 143 13.01 2.02 9.42
CA SER A 143 13.04 1.60 10.83
C SER A 143 14.05 2.41 11.65
N LEU A 144 15.21 2.73 11.06
CA LEU A 144 16.29 3.51 11.67
C LEU A 144 16.03 5.02 11.70
N THR A 145 15.57 5.57 10.58
CA THR A 145 15.51 7.03 10.35
C THR A 145 14.12 7.63 10.51
N LYS A 146 13.08 6.79 10.51
CA LYS A 146 11.67 7.16 10.37
C LYS A 146 11.34 7.93 9.08
N LYS A 147 12.25 7.93 8.10
CA LYS A 147 12.04 8.49 6.77
C LYS A 147 11.89 7.37 5.76
N LEU A 148 10.82 7.43 4.96
CA LEU A 148 10.61 6.49 3.88
C LEU A 148 11.21 7.08 2.60
N GLN A 149 12.25 6.43 2.07
CA GLN A 149 12.99 6.92 0.92
C GLN A 149 13.31 5.75 -0.02
N ASP A 150 13.26 6.00 -1.32
CA ASP A 150 13.62 4.99 -2.31
C ASP A 150 15.12 4.71 -2.24
N VAL A 151 15.50 3.46 -2.53
CA VAL A 151 16.90 3.05 -2.55
C VAL A 151 17.27 2.77 -3.99
N THR A 152 18.22 3.54 -4.52
CA THR A 152 18.73 3.31 -5.87
C THR A 152 19.42 1.94 -5.91
N PRO A 153 19.12 1.11 -6.91
CA PRO A 153 19.73 -0.21 -7.04
C PRO A 153 21.26 -0.11 -7.17
N VAL A 154 22.01 -0.37 -6.09
CA VAL A 154 23.45 -0.63 -6.17
C VAL A 154 23.64 -2.00 -6.82
N GLN A 155 24.59 -2.10 -7.76
CA GLN A 155 24.85 -3.28 -8.62
C GLN A 155 25.45 -4.50 -7.86
N GLN A 156 25.05 -4.78 -6.63
CA GLN A 156 25.49 -5.98 -5.91
C GLN A 156 24.50 -7.13 -6.04
N GLU A 157 25.04 -8.35 -6.12
CA GLU A 157 24.32 -9.63 -6.17
C GLU A 157 23.21 -9.65 -5.12
N ARG A 158 21.95 -9.67 -5.59
CA ARG A 158 20.80 -9.52 -4.71
C ARG A 158 20.37 -10.88 -4.21
N SER A 159 20.71 -11.20 -2.96
CA SER A 159 19.98 -12.23 -2.22
C SER A 159 18.51 -11.80 -2.14
N SER A 160 17.60 -12.71 -2.46
CA SER A 160 16.16 -12.48 -2.37
C SER A 160 15.57 -13.33 -1.25
N ARG A 161 14.50 -12.82 -0.61
CA ARG A 161 13.81 -13.47 0.51
C ARG A 161 12.35 -13.69 0.15
N SER A 162 11.73 -14.69 0.75
CA SER A 162 10.31 -14.98 0.53
C SER A 162 9.35 -14.07 1.33
N TYR A 163 9.88 -13.09 2.07
CA TYR A 163 9.13 -12.16 2.92
C TYR A 163 9.92 -10.88 3.21
N LEU A 164 9.20 -9.83 3.60
CA LEU A 164 9.74 -8.55 4.09
C LEU A 164 9.67 -8.53 5.62
N SER A 165 10.75 -8.13 6.30
CA SER A 165 10.77 -7.98 7.77
C SER A 165 10.55 -6.53 8.17
N LEU A 166 9.56 -6.27 9.02
CA LEU A 166 9.23 -4.93 9.49
C LEU A 166 8.64 -4.97 10.89
N GLY A 167 9.18 -4.17 11.81
CA GLY A 167 8.63 -4.05 13.18
C GLY A 167 8.61 -5.36 13.96
N GLY A 168 9.52 -6.31 13.67
CA GLY A 168 9.52 -7.64 14.27
C GLY A 168 8.54 -8.63 13.63
N GLU A 169 7.70 -8.20 12.68
CA GLU A 169 6.81 -9.07 11.91
C GLU A 169 7.38 -9.45 10.55
N LYS A 170 6.90 -10.58 10.01
CA LYS A 170 7.14 -11.00 8.62
C LYS A 170 5.93 -10.66 7.76
N TYR A 171 6.15 -9.98 6.64
CA TYR A 171 5.14 -9.65 5.65
C TYR A 171 5.38 -10.48 4.39
N VAL A 172 4.55 -11.49 4.20
CA VAL A 172 4.53 -12.31 2.98
C VAL A 172 3.53 -11.67 2.02
N VAL A 173 4.03 -11.00 0.99
CA VAL A 173 3.24 -10.11 0.13
C VAL A 173 3.32 -10.48 -1.34
N VAL A 174 2.52 -9.82 -2.17
CA VAL A 174 2.57 -9.90 -3.64
C VAL A 174 3.51 -8.85 -4.23
N GLY A 175 3.93 -9.03 -5.48
CA GLY A 175 4.94 -8.17 -6.11
C GLY A 175 4.47 -6.73 -6.26
N THR A 176 3.20 -6.54 -6.60
CA THR A 176 2.58 -5.22 -6.73
C THR A 176 2.55 -4.41 -5.42
N ALA A 177 2.51 -5.07 -4.26
CA ALA A 177 2.61 -4.40 -2.96
C ALA A 177 4.02 -3.80 -2.74
N LEU A 178 5.07 -4.49 -3.19
CA LEU A 178 6.45 -3.99 -3.13
C LEU A 178 6.65 -2.79 -4.06
N ILE A 179 6.10 -2.86 -5.28
CA ILE A 179 6.11 -1.73 -6.22
C ILE A 179 5.39 -0.53 -5.62
N LEU A 180 4.22 -0.75 -5.00
CA LEU A 180 3.51 0.33 -4.33
C LEU A 180 4.33 0.92 -3.17
N LEU A 181 4.95 0.10 -2.33
CA LEU A 181 5.84 0.57 -1.26
C LEU A 181 6.95 1.48 -1.81
N GLN A 182 7.58 1.09 -2.92
CA GLN A 182 8.59 1.92 -3.58
C GLN A 182 8.00 3.23 -4.11
N ILE A 183 6.83 3.20 -4.75
CA ILE A 183 6.13 4.41 -5.21
C ILE A 183 5.87 5.36 -4.03
N VAL A 184 5.38 4.84 -2.90
CA VAL A 184 5.15 5.62 -1.68
C VAL A 184 6.47 6.26 -1.19
N ALA A 185 7.56 5.49 -1.17
CA ALA A 185 8.88 5.99 -0.79
C ALA A 185 9.39 7.11 -1.72
N GLN A 186 9.15 7.02 -3.03
CA GLN A 186 9.48 8.08 -3.99
C GLN A 186 8.68 9.36 -3.77
N TYR A 187 7.40 9.26 -3.36
CA TYR A 187 6.61 10.44 -3.02
C TYR A 187 7.11 11.12 -1.75
N CYS A 188 7.49 10.36 -0.72
CA CYS A 188 8.10 10.91 0.49
C CYS A 188 9.42 11.60 0.19
N GLN A 189 10.28 10.97 -0.61
CA GLN A 189 11.53 11.57 -1.07
C GLN A 189 11.30 12.88 -1.84
N LEU A 190 10.30 12.93 -2.74
CA LEU A 190 9.96 14.14 -3.48
C LEU A 190 9.56 15.30 -2.55
N VAL A 191 8.85 15.02 -1.45
CA VAL A 191 8.47 16.03 -0.45
C VAL A 191 9.69 16.54 0.33
N ASP A 192 10.59 15.64 0.74
CA ASP A 192 11.86 16.02 1.39
C ASP A 192 12.72 16.90 0.43
N GLU A 193 12.72 16.62 -0.87
CA GLU A 193 13.52 17.33 -1.89
C GLU A 193 12.90 18.67 -2.33
N LEU A 194 11.57 18.81 -2.27
CA LEU A 194 10.83 20.03 -2.67
C LEU A 194 9.95 20.59 -1.55
N PRO A 195 10.50 20.98 -0.38
CA PRO A 195 9.67 21.47 0.72
C PRO A 195 8.93 22.75 0.33
N LEU A 196 7.71 22.92 0.87
CA LEU A 196 6.89 24.15 0.92
C LEU A 196 6.03 24.53 -0.30
N LEU A 197 6.37 24.15 -1.54
CA LEU A 197 5.58 24.58 -2.72
C LEU A 197 4.58 23.53 -3.24
N CYS A 198 4.75 22.26 -2.86
CA CYS A 198 4.12 21.12 -3.55
C CYS A 198 3.50 20.08 -2.62
N THR A 199 3.74 20.14 -1.32
CA THR A 199 3.37 19.07 -0.36
C THR A 199 1.89 18.67 -0.43
N GLY A 200 0.96 19.64 -0.54
CA GLY A 200 -0.49 19.35 -0.62
C GLY A 200 -0.91 18.62 -1.91
N ASN A 201 -0.28 18.95 -3.04
CA ASN A 201 -0.50 18.23 -4.30
C ASN A 201 0.06 16.81 -4.23
N VAL A 202 1.27 16.63 -3.66
CA VAL A 202 1.86 15.30 -3.45
C VAL A 202 0.97 14.44 -2.55
N LEU A 203 0.45 15.02 -1.46
CA LEU A 203 -0.50 14.34 -0.56
C LEU A 203 -1.70 13.82 -1.36
N SER A 204 -2.34 14.69 -2.14
CA SER A 204 -3.54 14.35 -2.92
C SER A 204 -3.26 13.20 -3.90
N PHE A 205 -2.12 13.25 -4.60
CA PHE A 205 -1.68 12.20 -5.53
C PHE A 205 -1.37 10.86 -4.85
N LEU A 206 -0.75 10.91 -3.67
CA LEU A 206 -0.45 9.71 -2.90
C LEU A 206 -1.74 9.05 -2.39
N ILE A 207 -2.69 9.85 -1.90
CA ILE A 207 -4.02 9.37 -1.50
C ILE A 207 -4.74 8.72 -2.69
N GLU A 208 -4.70 9.33 -3.88
CA GLU A 208 -5.31 8.76 -5.09
C GLU A 208 -4.75 7.37 -5.41
N ILE A 209 -3.43 7.22 -5.44
CA ILE A 209 -2.77 5.94 -5.76
C ILE A 209 -3.10 4.88 -4.70
N LEU A 210 -3.05 5.24 -3.42
CA LEU A 210 -3.36 4.30 -2.34
C LEU A 210 -4.83 3.86 -2.36
N LYS A 211 -5.76 4.76 -2.67
CA LYS A 211 -7.18 4.42 -2.86
C LYS A 211 -7.40 3.53 -4.08
N ALA A 212 -6.75 3.85 -5.20
CA ALA A 212 -6.86 3.07 -6.43
C ALA A 212 -6.37 1.64 -6.23
N TYR A 213 -5.22 1.47 -5.55
CA TYR A 213 -4.71 0.15 -5.20
C TYR A 213 -5.69 -0.64 -4.32
N ASN A 214 -6.18 -0.04 -3.23
CA ASN A 214 -7.13 -0.71 -2.32
C ASN A 214 -8.40 -1.16 -3.04
N SER A 215 -9.01 -0.24 -3.81
CA SER A 215 -10.21 -0.49 -4.59
C SER A 215 -10.00 -1.62 -5.59
N ARG A 216 -8.86 -1.63 -6.28
CA ARG A 216 -8.57 -2.65 -7.27
C ARG A 216 -8.25 -4.01 -6.64
N CYS A 217 -7.55 -4.06 -5.52
CA CYS A 217 -7.40 -5.29 -4.73
C CYS A 217 -8.77 -5.87 -4.35
N CYS A 218 -9.71 -5.03 -3.90
CA CYS A 218 -11.06 -5.46 -3.51
C CYS A 218 -11.80 -6.09 -4.72
N GLN A 219 -11.80 -5.42 -5.88
CA GLN A 219 -12.43 -5.93 -7.10
C GLN A 219 -11.83 -7.27 -7.54
N LEU A 220 -10.51 -7.40 -7.52
CA LEU A 220 -9.81 -8.59 -7.99
C LEU A 220 -9.98 -9.79 -7.05
N ILE A 221 -10.01 -9.56 -5.74
CA ILE A 221 -10.02 -10.61 -4.72
C ILE A 221 -11.42 -10.89 -4.19
N LEU A 222 -12.11 -9.87 -3.65
CA LEU A 222 -13.45 -10.04 -3.10
C LEU A 222 -14.50 -10.11 -4.21
N GLY A 223 -14.35 -9.29 -5.25
CA GLY A 223 -15.19 -9.31 -6.46
C GLY A 223 -14.86 -10.44 -7.43
N ALA A 224 -13.88 -11.29 -7.12
CA ALA A 224 -13.38 -12.37 -7.97
C ALA A 224 -12.91 -11.94 -9.37
N GLY A 225 -12.64 -10.64 -9.60
CA GLY A 225 -12.18 -10.12 -10.89
C GLY A 225 -10.87 -10.73 -11.37
N ALA A 226 -10.01 -11.24 -10.47
CA ALA A 226 -8.77 -11.92 -10.88
C ALA A 226 -9.03 -13.26 -11.61
N VAL A 227 -10.20 -13.88 -11.44
CA VAL A 227 -10.58 -15.07 -12.22
C VAL A 227 -10.68 -14.71 -13.71
N GLU A 228 -11.34 -13.60 -14.01
CA GLU A 228 -11.58 -13.13 -15.38
C GLU A 228 -10.35 -12.43 -15.97
N VAL A 229 -9.74 -11.54 -15.19
CA VAL A 229 -8.69 -10.66 -15.67
C VAL A 229 -7.35 -11.40 -15.71
N VAL A 230 -6.96 -12.11 -14.64
CA VAL A 230 -5.66 -12.82 -14.56
C VAL A 230 -5.75 -14.26 -15.10
N GLY A 231 -6.96 -14.84 -15.16
CA GLY A 231 -7.16 -16.22 -15.56
C GLY A 231 -6.96 -17.23 -14.42
N LEU A 232 -7.10 -16.80 -13.16
CA LEU A 232 -7.10 -17.72 -12.03
C LEU A 232 -8.31 -18.67 -12.11
N LYS A 233 -8.13 -19.95 -11.81
CA LYS A 233 -9.27 -20.91 -11.78
C LYS A 233 -10.29 -20.57 -10.70
N THR A 234 -9.82 -20.07 -9.55
CA THR A 234 -10.64 -19.68 -8.40
C THR A 234 -9.83 -18.79 -7.45
N ILE A 235 -10.51 -18.03 -6.61
CA ILE A 235 -9.88 -17.30 -5.50
C ILE A 235 -9.78 -18.25 -4.29
N ALA A 236 -8.57 -18.76 -4.05
CA ALA A 236 -8.27 -19.65 -2.93
C ALA A 236 -7.83 -18.89 -1.66
N ALA A 237 -7.81 -19.58 -0.52
CA ALA A 237 -7.40 -19.03 0.77
C ALA A 237 -6.00 -18.38 0.75
N VAL A 238 -5.06 -18.94 -0.03
CA VAL A 238 -3.72 -18.38 -0.23
C VAL A 238 -3.75 -16.99 -0.88
N HIS A 239 -4.63 -16.76 -1.87
CA HIS A 239 -4.75 -15.45 -2.52
C HIS A 239 -5.33 -14.41 -1.55
N LEU A 240 -6.31 -14.82 -0.73
CA LEU A 240 -6.88 -13.98 0.33
C LEU A 240 -5.81 -13.61 1.37
N ALA A 241 -4.98 -14.57 1.80
CA ALA A 241 -3.94 -14.33 2.79
C ALA A 241 -2.84 -13.40 2.27
N LEU A 242 -2.41 -13.58 1.02
CA LEU A 242 -1.42 -12.71 0.37
C LEU A 242 -1.95 -11.29 0.17
N SER A 243 -3.21 -11.15 -0.26
CA SER A 243 -3.87 -9.84 -0.34
C SER A 243 -3.95 -9.17 1.03
N CYS A 244 -4.39 -9.90 2.06
CA CYS A 244 -4.47 -9.43 3.45
C CYS A 244 -3.12 -8.87 3.94
N ARG A 245 -2.04 -9.65 3.83
CA ARG A 245 -0.70 -9.20 4.27
C ARG A 245 -0.17 -8.04 3.46
N SER A 246 -0.50 -7.98 2.16
CA SER A 246 -0.12 -6.87 1.29
C SER A 246 -0.82 -5.57 1.70
N LEU A 247 -2.11 -5.63 2.00
CA LEU A 247 -2.87 -4.46 2.50
C LEU A 247 -2.39 -4.04 3.88
N GLN A 248 -2.11 -4.99 4.78
CA GLN A 248 -1.57 -4.69 6.12
C GLN A 248 -0.18 -4.05 6.07
N LEU A 249 0.67 -4.43 5.10
CA LEU A 249 1.97 -3.78 4.88
C LEU A 249 1.77 -2.30 4.53
N ILE A 250 0.88 -1.99 3.59
CA ILE A 250 0.62 -0.60 3.20
C ILE A 250 -0.04 0.17 4.35
N ALA A 251 -1.00 -0.44 5.04
CA ALA A 251 -1.68 0.14 6.19
C ALA A 251 -0.71 0.51 7.32
N TYR A 252 0.34 -0.29 7.54
CA TYR A 252 1.40 0.03 8.51
C TYR A 252 2.05 1.39 8.26
N PHE A 253 2.27 1.77 6.99
CA PHE A 253 2.90 3.04 6.66
C PHE A 253 1.94 4.24 6.73
N ILE A 254 0.62 4.04 6.63
CA ILE A 254 -0.35 5.15 6.56
C ILE A 254 -0.26 6.12 7.76
N PRO A 255 -0.18 5.68 9.03
CA PRO A 255 0.03 6.58 10.16
C PRO A 255 1.34 7.36 10.08
N HIS A 256 2.40 6.74 9.57
CA HIS A 256 3.70 7.40 9.39
C HIS A 256 3.67 8.44 8.27
N LEU A 257 2.93 8.15 7.19
CA LEU A 257 2.64 9.12 6.14
C LEU A 257 1.83 10.30 6.70
N HIS A 258 0.80 10.05 7.51
CA HIS A 258 0.04 11.12 8.16
C HIS A 258 0.96 12.09 8.91
N SER A 259 1.79 11.60 9.83
CA SER A 259 2.73 12.44 10.60
C SER A 259 3.77 13.12 9.71
N PHE A 260 4.28 12.42 8.69
CA PHE A 260 5.26 12.99 7.74
C PHE A 260 4.67 14.17 6.96
N PHE A 261 3.46 14.04 6.41
CA PHE A 261 2.83 15.13 5.66
C PHE A 261 2.39 16.28 6.58
N GLU A 262 1.91 15.96 7.79
CA GLU A 262 1.55 16.97 8.79
C GLU A 262 2.72 17.89 9.15
N SER A 263 3.93 17.34 9.29
CA SER A 263 5.13 18.13 9.60
C SER A 263 5.64 18.97 8.40
N HIS A 264 5.28 18.61 7.17
CA HIS A 264 5.70 19.31 5.95
C HIS A 264 4.65 20.29 5.40
N LEU A 265 3.44 20.29 5.96
CA LEU A 265 2.37 21.19 5.58
C LEU A 265 2.32 22.41 6.51
N PRO A 266 2.03 23.61 5.98
CA PRO A 266 1.65 24.76 6.82
C PRO A 266 0.40 24.44 7.63
N GLU A 267 0.30 25.01 8.85
CA GLU A 267 -0.85 24.81 9.75
C GLU A 267 -2.22 25.00 9.05
N THR A 268 -2.33 25.98 8.15
CA THR A 268 -3.55 26.25 7.38
C THR A 268 -4.01 25.08 6.50
N SER A 269 -3.09 24.20 6.11
CA SER A 269 -3.33 23.10 5.17
C SER A 269 -3.27 21.71 5.83
N GLN A 270 -2.94 21.63 7.13
CA GLN A 270 -2.86 20.36 7.85
C GLN A 270 -4.18 19.59 7.87
N HIS A 271 -5.32 20.26 7.76
CA HIS A 271 -6.64 19.60 7.64
C HIS A 271 -6.73 18.58 6.49
N GLN A 272 -5.85 18.64 5.48
CA GLN A 272 -5.78 17.66 4.39
C GLN A 272 -5.28 16.28 4.86
N THR A 273 -4.52 16.19 5.96
CA THR A 273 -3.99 14.90 6.46
C THR A 273 -5.09 13.98 6.96
N ARG A 274 -6.30 14.49 7.26
CA ARG A 274 -7.50 13.69 7.57
C ARG A 274 -7.79 12.61 6.53
N HIS A 275 -7.36 12.81 5.28
CA HIS A 275 -7.52 11.83 4.22
C HIS A 275 -6.76 10.53 4.50
N PHE A 276 -5.63 10.57 5.22
CA PHE A 276 -4.93 9.37 5.67
C PHE A 276 -5.70 8.61 6.75
N VAL A 277 -6.44 9.30 7.62
CA VAL A 277 -7.28 8.65 8.65
C VAL A 277 -8.39 7.83 7.99
N GLN A 278 -9.10 8.42 7.02
CA GLN A 278 -10.10 7.69 6.25
C GLN A 278 -9.47 6.56 5.45
N LEU A 279 -8.32 6.80 4.82
CA LEU A 279 -7.61 5.79 4.04
C LEU A 279 -7.20 4.58 4.88
N LEU A 280 -6.67 4.81 6.10
CA LEU A 280 -6.32 3.72 7.01
C LEU A 280 -7.54 2.86 7.32
N LYS A 281 -8.66 3.53 7.66
CA LYS A 281 -9.93 2.84 7.91
C LYS A 281 -10.38 2.02 6.69
N ASP A 282 -10.29 2.58 5.48
CA ASP A 282 -10.67 1.86 4.24
C ASP A 282 -9.82 0.60 4.01
N TYR A 283 -8.54 0.62 4.40
CA TYR A 283 -7.65 -0.56 4.35
C TYR A 283 -7.97 -1.59 5.45
N GLU A 284 -8.23 -1.13 6.67
CA GLU A 284 -8.60 -2.00 7.80
C GLU A 284 -9.95 -2.68 7.57
N ASP A 285 -10.95 -1.95 7.07
CA ASP A 285 -12.26 -2.48 6.71
C ASP A 285 -12.13 -3.55 5.62
N HIS A 286 -11.33 -3.30 4.58
CA HIS A 286 -11.06 -4.29 3.54
C HIS A 286 -10.33 -5.53 4.07
N VAL A 287 -9.34 -5.39 4.96
CA VAL A 287 -8.69 -6.52 5.63
C VAL A 287 -9.71 -7.34 6.42
N ASN A 288 -10.64 -6.69 7.13
CA ASN A 288 -11.72 -7.37 7.86
C ASN A 288 -12.68 -8.12 6.92
N GLU A 289 -13.02 -7.55 5.76
CA GLU A 289 -13.82 -8.22 4.73
C GLU A 289 -13.11 -9.47 4.18
N ILE A 290 -11.79 -9.41 4.00
CA ILE A 290 -11.01 -10.59 3.59
C ILE A 290 -11.07 -11.68 4.68
N PHE A 291 -10.94 -11.34 5.96
CA PHE A 291 -11.12 -12.31 7.04
C PHE A 291 -12.53 -12.90 7.05
N ASN A 292 -13.57 -12.07 6.82
CA ASN A 292 -14.94 -12.56 6.69
C ASN A 292 -15.06 -13.57 5.53
N LYS A 293 -14.49 -13.25 4.37
CA LYS A 293 -14.52 -14.12 3.20
C LYS A 293 -13.80 -15.45 3.45
N MET A 294 -12.66 -15.45 4.14
CA MET A 294 -11.96 -16.66 4.54
C MET A 294 -12.86 -17.58 5.38
N VAL A 295 -13.50 -17.02 6.42
CA VAL A 295 -14.42 -17.77 7.29
C VAL A 295 -15.60 -18.32 6.49
N SER A 296 -16.23 -17.49 5.65
CA SER A 296 -17.39 -17.90 4.84
C SER A 296 -17.06 -19.02 3.84
N ILE A 297 -15.85 -19.05 3.27
CA ILE A 297 -15.43 -20.14 2.38
C ILE A 297 -15.40 -21.47 3.14
N VAL A 298 -14.86 -21.48 4.36
CA VAL A 298 -14.78 -22.69 5.18
C VAL A 298 -16.18 -23.09 5.68
N GLU A 299 -16.99 -22.13 6.11
CA GLU A 299 -18.38 -22.31 6.54
C GLU A 299 -19.24 -22.99 5.46
N LEU A 300 -19.17 -22.52 4.21
CA LEU A 300 -19.89 -23.13 3.09
C LEU A 300 -19.51 -24.60 2.90
N CYS A 301 -18.22 -24.95 3.04
CA CYS A 301 -17.78 -26.33 2.97
C CYS A 301 -18.28 -27.17 4.15
N ILE A 302 -18.32 -26.62 5.36
CA ILE A 302 -18.81 -27.31 6.55
C ILE A 302 -20.29 -27.66 6.40
N VAL A 303 -21.12 -26.69 6.02
CA VAL A 303 -22.56 -26.89 5.84
C VAL A 303 -22.84 -28.02 4.82
N GLN A 304 -22.13 -28.03 3.69
CA GLN A 304 -22.25 -29.09 2.68
C GLN A 304 -21.85 -30.48 3.18
N LEU A 305 -20.90 -30.56 4.14
CA LEU A 305 -20.48 -31.83 4.74
C LEU A 305 -21.46 -32.30 5.81
N LEU A 306 -22.08 -31.37 6.54
CA LEU A 306 -23.11 -31.67 7.54
C LEU A 306 -24.38 -32.26 6.91
N ASP A 307 -24.74 -31.89 5.68
CA ASP A 307 -25.86 -32.50 4.94
C ASP A 307 -25.74 -34.03 4.82
N LYS A 308 -24.51 -34.56 4.82
CA LYS A 308 -24.20 -36.00 4.72
C LYS A 308 -23.87 -36.64 6.06
N TRP A 309 -23.94 -35.88 7.15
CA TRP A 309 -23.62 -36.36 8.48
C TRP A 309 -24.70 -37.33 9.00
N SER A 310 -24.28 -38.52 9.43
CA SER A 310 -25.12 -39.50 10.11
C SER A 310 -24.91 -39.39 11.62
N LEU A 311 -26.00 -39.28 12.38
CA LEU A 311 -25.99 -39.19 13.85
C LEU A 311 -25.86 -40.56 14.54
N SER A 312 -25.21 -41.50 13.86
CA SER A 312 -24.94 -42.86 14.33
C SER A 312 -23.77 -43.46 13.56
N GLY A 313 -23.21 -44.54 14.10
CA GLY A 313 -22.12 -45.30 13.48
C GLY A 313 -20.81 -45.18 14.26
N SER A 314 -19.71 -45.07 13.52
CA SER A 314 -18.37 -44.97 14.12
C SER A 314 -17.98 -43.51 14.41
N LEU A 315 -17.23 -43.32 15.49
CA LEU A 315 -16.66 -42.05 15.90
C LEU A 315 -15.13 -42.05 15.64
N PRO A 316 -14.56 -40.97 15.10
CA PRO A 316 -15.25 -39.79 14.53
C PRO A 316 -15.99 -40.13 13.24
N SER A 317 -17.10 -39.45 12.96
CA SER A 317 -17.88 -39.70 11.75
C SER A 317 -17.11 -39.30 10.48
N SER A 318 -17.50 -39.88 9.33
CA SER A 318 -16.90 -39.52 8.04
C SER A 318 -17.07 -38.04 7.70
N ALA A 319 -18.20 -37.43 8.07
CA ALA A 319 -18.44 -36.00 7.90
C ALA A 319 -17.46 -35.16 8.73
N PHE A 320 -17.28 -35.47 10.02
CA PHE A 320 -16.39 -34.74 10.91
C PHE A 320 -14.90 -34.93 10.56
N MET A 321 -14.51 -36.13 10.10
CA MET A 321 -13.18 -36.37 9.51
C MET A 321 -12.92 -35.48 8.29
N LEU A 322 -13.91 -35.32 7.40
CA LEU A 322 -13.80 -34.46 6.23
C LEU A 322 -13.81 -32.97 6.59
N ILE A 323 -14.61 -32.57 7.58
CA ILE A 323 -14.63 -31.19 8.11
C ILE A 323 -13.24 -30.83 8.64
N PHE A 324 -12.66 -31.67 9.50
CA PHE A 324 -11.31 -31.46 10.00
C PHE A 324 -10.28 -31.37 8.87
N LYS A 325 -10.38 -32.26 7.86
CA LYS A 325 -9.51 -32.22 6.69
C LYS A 325 -9.58 -30.89 5.94
N GLN A 326 -10.76 -30.27 5.79
CA GLN A 326 -10.89 -28.95 5.17
C GLN A 326 -10.30 -27.84 6.04
N ILE A 327 -10.55 -27.87 7.35
CA ILE A 327 -9.99 -26.90 8.31
C ILE A 327 -8.46 -26.95 8.30
N ARG A 328 -7.88 -28.16 8.34
CA ARG A 328 -6.44 -28.36 8.25
C ARG A 328 -5.87 -27.86 6.93
N ARG A 329 -6.52 -28.16 5.80
CA ARG A 329 -6.10 -27.65 4.49
C ARG A 329 -6.13 -26.13 4.44
N PHE A 330 -7.17 -25.51 5.00
CA PHE A 330 -7.25 -24.06 5.13
C PHE A 330 -6.08 -23.52 5.95
N HIS A 331 -5.89 -24.03 7.18
CA HIS A 331 -4.79 -23.67 8.07
C HIS A 331 -3.43 -23.75 7.37
N ASP A 332 -3.12 -24.91 6.77
CA ASP A 332 -1.84 -25.17 6.13
C ASP A 332 -1.59 -24.23 4.94
N SER A 333 -2.64 -23.75 4.27
CA SER A 333 -2.54 -22.82 3.14
C SER A 333 -2.30 -21.36 3.53
N VAL A 334 -2.50 -20.99 4.80
CA VAL A 334 -2.40 -19.59 5.27
C VAL A 334 -1.44 -19.41 6.44
N ASN A 335 -1.06 -20.47 7.15
CA ASN A 335 -0.24 -20.43 8.37
C ASN A 335 1.16 -19.82 8.15
N ASP A 336 1.76 -20.02 6.97
CA ASP A 336 3.07 -19.46 6.63
C ASP A 336 2.99 -18.06 6.01
N ILE A 337 1.79 -17.47 5.92
CA ILE A 337 1.52 -16.15 5.32
C ILE A 337 0.99 -15.19 6.38
N LEU A 338 -0.07 -15.57 7.09
CA LEU A 338 -0.72 -14.73 8.10
C LEU A 338 0.17 -14.57 9.33
N LYS A 339 0.03 -13.44 10.03
CA LYS A 339 0.63 -13.31 11.35
C LYS A 339 -0.10 -14.20 12.36
N PRO A 340 0.60 -14.72 13.40
CA PRO A 340 0.02 -15.67 14.35
C PRO A 340 -1.30 -15.20 14.98
N ASP A 341 -1.39 -13.92 15.37
CA ASP A 341 -2.60 -13.36 15.98
C ASP A 341 -3.81 -13.35 15.03
N ASP A 342 -3.59 -13.05 13.75
CA ASP A 342 -4.66 -13.02 12.76
C ASP A 342 -5.09 -14.44 12.40
N LEU A 343 -4.14 -15.37 12.27
CA LEU A 343 -4.43 -16.78 12.11
C LEU A 343 -5.29 -17.29 13.27
N LYS A 344 -4.89 -17.02 14.52
CA LYS A 344 -5.65 -17.37 15.72
C LYS A 344 -7.07 -16.82 15.66
N LYS A 345 -7.24 -15.52 15.35
CA LYS A 345 -8.57 -14.89 15.22
C LYS A 345 -9.45 -15.57 14.16
N VAL A 346 -8.91 -15.82 12.96
CA VAL A 346 -9.66 -16.48 11.88
C VAL A 346 -10.06 -17.90 12.27
N MET A 347 -9.14 -18.66 12.86
CA MET A 347 -9.38 -20.03 13.28
C MET A 347 -10.43 -20.12 14.40
N LEU A 348 -10.45 -19.17 15.34
CA LEU A 348 -11.50 -19.06 16.36
C LEU A 348 -12.87 -18.69 15.75
N ARG A 349 -12.90 -17.84 14.72
CA ARG A 349 -14.13 -17.52 13.99
C ARG A 349 -14.67 -18.71 13.21
N ILE A 350 -13.79 -19.49 12.59
CA ILE A 350 -14.15 -20.76 11.93
C ILE A 350 -14.73 -21.72 12.97
N TYR A 351 -14.09 -21.87 14.13
CA TYR A 351 -14.62 -22.67 15.23
C TYR A 351 -16.05 -22.25 15.63
N GLY A 352 -16.27 -20.95 15.87
CA GLY A 352 -17.60 -20.44 16.20
C GLY A 352 -18.63 -20.67 15.10
N SER A 353 -18.23 -20.62 13.82
CA SER A 353 -19.10 -20.95 12.68
C SER A 353 -19.44 -22.44 12.63
N ILE A 354 -18.50 -23.34 12.91
CA ILE A 354 -18.75 -24.79 12.99
C ILE A 354 -19.78 -25.07 14.08
N ARG A 355 -19.58 -24.54 15.29
CA ARG A 355 -20.50 -24.72 16.42
C ARG A 355 -21.92 -24.31 16.04
N LYS A 356 -22.08 -23.09 15.52
CA LYS A 356 -23.38 -22.58 15.04
C LYS A 356 -23.99 -23.45 13.94
N SER A 357 -23.17 -23.95 13.02
CA SER A 357 -23.63 -24.80 11.91
C SER A 357 -24.13 -26.16 12.41
N VAL A 358 -23.42 -26.76 13.37
CA VAL A 358 -23.81 -28.02 14.02
C VAL A 358 -25.10 -27.84 14.82
N ASP A 359 -25.18 -26.79 15.65
CA ASP A 359 -26.38 -26.47 16.42
C ASP A 359 -27.61 -26.29 15.51
N ALA A 360 -27.45 -25.54 14.41
CA ALA A 360 -28.51 -25.33 13.42
C ALA A 360 -28.91 -26.63 12.71
N ASP A 361 -27.96 -27.55 12.45
CA ASP A 361 -28.21 -28.85 11.84
C ASP A 361 -29.04 -29.76 12.75
N LEU A 362 -28.67 -29.86 14.02
CA LEU A 362 -29.39 -30.63 15.03
C LEU A 362 -30.81 -30.08 15.23
N GLN A 363 -30.97 -28.76 15.32
CA GLN A 363 -32.29 -28.12 15.41
C GLN A 363 -33.15 -28.44 14.18
N ARG A 364 -32.60 -28.40 12.97
CA ARG A 364 -33.31 -28.72 11.73
C ARG A 364 -33.79 -30.17 11.70
N ARG A 365 -33.02 -31.09 12.29
CA ARG A 365 -33.36 -32.52 12.42
C ARG A 365 -34.27 -32.82 13.62
N GLY A 366 -34.57 -31.84 14.47
CA GLY A 366 -35.35 -32.03 15.69
C GLY A 366 -34.62 -32.83 16.79
N VAL A 367 -33.29 -32.91 16.73
CA VAL A 367 -32.45 -33.68 17.64
C VAL A 367 -32.01 -32.80 18.80
N ASN A 368 -32.34 -33.21 20.02
CA ASN A 368 -31.88 -32.59 21.26
C ASN A 368 -31.85 -33.63 22.39
N ALA A 369 -31.27 -33.25 23.54
CA ALA A 369 -31.14 -34.10 24.72
C ALA A 369 -32.46 -34.71 25.24
N LYS A 370 -33.62 -34.09 24.93
CA LYS A 370 -34.94 -34.56 25.38
C LYS A 370 -35.64 -35.45 24.35
N THR A 371 -35.48 -35.17 23.05
CA THR A 371 -36.21 -35.85 21.98
C THR A 371 -35.46 -37.04 21.38
N ALA A 372 -34.14 -36.96 21.32
CA ALA A 372 -33.28 -37.97 20.69
C ALA A 372 -31.92 -38.03 21.41
N ASN A 373 -31.94 -38.48 22.67
CA ASN A 373 -30.78 -38.42 23.57
C ASN A 373 -29.54 -39.17 23.05
N ASP A 374 -29.71 -40.35 22.44
CA ASP A 374 -28.59 -41.14 21.93
C ASP A 374 -27.93 -40.46 20.70
N GLU A 375 -28.73 -39.92 19.78
CA GLU A 375 -28.24 -39.17 18.60
C GLU A 375 -27.58 -37.84 19.01
N TYR A 376 -28.17 -37.14 19.98
CA TYR A 376 -27.61 -35.92 20.53
C TYR A 376 -26.28 -36.19 21.28
N LYS A 377 -26.20 -37.27 22.05
CA LYS A 377 -24.95 -37.69 22.69
C LYS A 377 -23.88 -38.03 21.66
N PHE A 378 -24.23 -38.79 20.62
CA PHE A 378 -23.33 -39.08 19.51
C PHE A 378 -22.81 -37.78 18.85
N ALA A 379 -23.69 -36.81 18.60
CA ALA A 379 -23.31 -35.51 18.04
C ALA A 379 -22.32 -34.75 18.92
N CYS A 380 -22.55 -34.74 20.24
CA CYS A 380 -21.64 -34.15 21.20
C CYS A 380 -20.28 -34.85 21.22
N ASP A 381 -20.24 -36.18 21.23
CA ASP A 381 -18.99 -36.94 21.23
C ASP A 381 -18.19 -36.71 19.94
N ASP A 382 -18.85 -36.68 18.78
CA ASP A 382 -18.23 -36.41 17.47
C ASP A 382 -17.65 -34.98 17.39
N PHE A 383 -18.39 -34.00 17.92
CA PHE A 383 -17.92 -32.61 18.02
C PHE A 383 -16.76 -32.45 19.00
N CYS A 384 -16.81 -33.10 20.16
CA CYS A 384 -15.71 -33.12 21.12
C CYS A 384 -14.42 -33.64 20.48
N LEU A 385 -14.48 -34.75 19.73
CA LEU A 385 -13.34 -35.31 19.01
C LEU A 385 -12.77 -34.34 17.96
N LEU A 386 -13.63 -33.63 17.23
CA LEU A 386 -13.18 -32.58 16.31
C LEU A 386 -12.45 -31.46 17.05
N VAL A 387 -12.99 -30.98 18.17
CA VAL A 387 -12.38 -29.92 18.98
C VAL A 387 -11.02 -30.36 19.51
N GLU A 388 -10.91 -31.58 20.04
CA GLU A 388 -9.63 -32.17 20.48
C GLU A 388 -8.62 -32.24 19.33
N THR A 389 -9.06 -32.64 18.14
CA THR A 389 -8.19 -32.71 16.98
C THR A 389 -7.76 -31.31 16.52
N MET A 390 -8.66 -30.32 16.55
CA MET A 390 -8.35 -28.93 16.21
C MET A 390 -7.33 -28.31 17.16
N ARG A 391 -7.35 -28.65 18.46
CA ARG A 391 -6.35 -28.20 19.43
C ARG A 391 -4.91 -28.59 19.08
N THR A 392 -4.71 -29.59 18.22
CA THR A 392 -3.37 -29.98 17.74
C THR A 392 -2.77 -29.02 16.72
N LEU A 393 -3.58 -28.11 16.14
CA LEU A 393 -3.07 -27.12 15.19
C LEU A 393 -2.36 -25.97 15.96
N PRO A 394 -1.18 -25.51 15.49
CA PRO A 394 -0.40 -24.46 16.16
C PRO A 394 -1.20 -23.18 16.49
N ALA A 395 -2.18 -22.84 15.65
CA ALA A 395 -3.06 -21.69 15.84
C ALA A 395 -3.88 -21.72 17.14
N PHE A 396 -4.01 -22.88 17.79
CA PHE A 396 -4.82 -23.08 19.00
C PHE A 396 -4.00 -23.41 20.26
N ASN A 397 -2.65 -23.42 20.19
CA ASN A 397 -1.79 -23.77 21.33
C ASN A 397 -2.07 -22.92 22.58
N ASP A 398 -2.38 -21.63 22.41
CA ASP A 398 -2.73 -20.69 23.49
C ASP A 398 -4.25 -20.39 23.55
N ALA A 399 -5.08 -21.24 22.95
CA ALA A 399 -6.54 -21.09 22.90
C ALA A 399 -7.27 -22.15 23.74
N GLY A 400 -6.55 -22.85 24.63
CA GLY A 400 -7.05 -23.99 25.40
C GLY A 400 -8.36 -23.72 26.14
N GLU A 401 -8.54 -22.52 26.70
CA GLU A 401 -9.76 -22.10 27.41
C GLU A 401 -10.86 -21.55 26.48
N LEU A 402 -10.56 -21.21 25.23
CA LEU A 402 -11.51 -20.59 24.29
C LEU A 402 -12.30 -21.62 23.47
N LEU A 403 -11.79 -22.84 23.36
CA LEU A 403 -12.44 -23.95 22.67
C LEU A 403 -13.23 -24.79 23.69
N ASP A 404 -14.36 -24.26 24.15
CA ASP A 404 -15.26 -24.97 25.06
C ASP A 404 -15.93 -26.13 24.32
N ALA A 405 -15.70 -27.38 24.74
CA ALA A 405 -16.13 -28.56 24.00
C ALA A 405 -17.65 -28.84 24.11
N ALA A 406 -18.36 -28.12 24.99
CA ALA A 406 -19.79 -28.32 25.18
C ALA A 406 -20.62 -27.66 24.05
N LEU A 407 -21.25 -28.49 23.22
CA LEU A 407 -22.50 -28.11 22.55
C LEU A 407 -23.54 -27.82 23.65
N LEU A 408 -24.30 -26.73 23.52
CA LEU A 408 -25.20 -26.21 24.57
C LEU A 408 -26.25 -27.24 25.01
#